data_AF-A0A5U7RS84-F1
#
_entry.id   AF-A0A5U7RS84-F1
#
_cell.length_a   1.000
_cell.length_b   1.000
_cell.length_c   1.000
_cell.angle_alpha   90.00
_cell.angle_beta   90.00
_cell.angle_gamma   90.00
#
_symmetry.space_group_name_H-M   'P 1'
#
loop_
_entity.id
_entity.type
_entity.pdbx_description
1 polymer ?
#
loop_
_entity_poly.entity_id
_entity_poly.type
_entity_poly.pdbx_seq_one_letter_code
_entity_poly.pdbx_strand_id
1 'polypeptide(L)' 'PPVPVNSGAENMSGETLCCELLLPSGTVRLNGALTPALLQILIREMKGGMQ' A
#
# COMPACT_ATOMS: atom_id res chain seq x y z
N PRO A 1 37.96 -11.38 2.72
CA PRO A 1 36.68 -11.41 1.98
C PRO A 1 35.71 -10.34 2.52
N PRO A 2 35.07 -9.52 1.66
CA PRO A 2 34.05 -8.59 2.12
C PRO A 2 32.82 -9.40 2.57
N VAL A 3 32.27 -9.03 3.72
CA VAL A 3 30.99 -9.57 4.20
C VAL A 3 29.88 -9.21 3.21
N PRO A 4 28.91 -10.10 2.94
CA PRO A 4 27.75 -9.70 2.17
C PRO A 4 26.98 -8.67 3.00
N VAL A 5 26.95 -7.42 2.54
CA VAL A 5 25.99 -6.45 3.04
C VAL A 5 24.63 -6.94 2.58
N ASN A 6 23.95 -7.60 3.50
CA ASN A 6 22.53 -7.81 3.41
C ASN A 6 21.86 -6.43 3.39
N SER A 7 21.60 -5.91 2.19
CA SER A 7 20.67 -4.80 1.96
C SER A 7 19.26 -5.33 1.66
N GLY A 8 18.95 -6.53 2.13
CA GLY A 8 17.59 -7.06 2.12
C GLY A 8 16.80 -6.37 3.21
N ALA A 9 15.75 -5.65 2.81
CA ALA A 9 14.63 -5.36 3.70
C ALA A 9 13.99 -6.68 4.11
N GLU A 10 14.59 -7.35 5.10
CA GLU A 10 14.05 -8.54 5.74
C GLU A 10 12.95 -8.13 6.72
N ASN A 11 11.80 -7.81 6.12
CA ASN A 11 10.47 -7.86 6.73
C ASN A 11 9.43 -8.00 5.60
N MET A 12 9.54 -9.08 4.81
CA MET A 12 8.49 -9.52 3.88
C MET A 12 7.87 -10.84 4.34
N SER A 13 7.69 -11.01 5.65
CA SER A 13 6.85 -12.08 6.19
C SER A 13 5.40 -11.59 6.25
N GLY A 14 4.64 -11.83 5.19
CA GLY A 14 3.20 -12.07 5.29
C GLY A 14 2.23 -10.96 4.89
N GLU A 15 2.69 -9.73 4.66
CA GLU A 15 1.80 -8.65 4.23
C GLU A 15 2.26 -8.11 2.88
N THR A 16 1.83 -8.78 1.80
CA THR A 16 1.90 -8.19 0.47
C THR A 16 1.04 -6.93 0.47
N LEU A 17 1.69 -5.80 0.75
CA LEU A 17 1.18 -4.48 0.42
C LEU A 17 0.84 -4.50 -1.06
N CYS A 18 -0.44 -4.48 -1.38
CA CYS A 18 -0.87 -4.47 -2.78
C CYS A 18 -0.94 -3.03 -3.30
N CYS A 19 -1.26 -2.04 -2.46
CA CYS A 19 -1.32 -0.63 -2.83
C CYS A 19 -1.01 0.28 -1.64
N GLU A 20 -0.30 1.38 -1.90
CA GLU A 20 -0.13 2.49 -0.98
C GLU A 20 -0.67 3.76 -1.63
N LEU A 21 -1.44 4.54 -0.89
CA LEU A 21 -2.02 5.79 -1.36
C LEU A 21 -1.58 6.95 -0.47
N LEU A 22 -0.93 7.92 -1.10
CA LEU A 22 -0.51 9.14 -0.44
C LEU A 22 -1.65 10.17 -0.47
N LEU A 23 -2.07 10.62 0.71
CA LEU A 23 -3.05 11.68 0.90
C LEU A 23 -2.37 12.90 1.54
N PRO A 24 -2.94 14.10 1.43
CA PRO A 24 -2.38 15.30 2.08
C PRO A 24 -2.21 15.15 3.59
N SER A 25 -3.09 14.37 4.25
CA SER A 25 -3.08 14.15 5.70
C SER A 25 -2.22 12.98 6.16
N GLY A 26 -1.63 12.21 5.22
CA GLY A 26 -0.85 11.01 5.53
C GLY A 26 -1.04 9.90 4.49
N THR A 27 -0.65 8.68 4.86
CA THR A 27 -0.61 7.55 3.93
C THR A 27 -1.63 6.48 4.31
N VAL A 28 -2.34 5.94 3.31
CA VAL A 28 -3.22 4.78 3.45
C VAL A 28 -2.53 3.58 2.81
N ARG A 29 -2.37 2.49 3.57
CA ARG A 29 -1.78 1.24 3.09
C ARG A 29 -2.86 0.16 2.98
N LEU A 30 -2.94 -0.48 1.82
CA LEU A 30 -3.89 -1.55 1.51
C LEU A 30 -3.15 -2.88 1.34
N ASN A 31 -3.49 -3.85 2.20
CA ASN A 31 -2.94 -5.20 2.20
C ASN A 31 -3.98 -6.20 1.66
N GLY A 32 -3.52 -7.22 0.95
CA GLY A 32 -4.38 -8.30 0.44
C GLY A 32 -4.95 -8.04 -0.96
N ALA A 33 -5.85 -8.93 -1.41
CA ALA A 33 -6.34 -8.95 -2.79
C ALA A 33 -7.16 -7.71 -3.15
N LEU A 34 -6.55 -6.75 -3.84
CA LEU A 34 -7.22 -5.57 -4.36
C LEU A 34 -7.50 -5.73 -5.86
N THR A 35 -8.78 -5.73 -6.23
CA THR A 35 -9.18 -5.70 -7.64
C THR A 35 -9.23 -4.26 -8.15
N PRO A 36 -9.06 -4.03 -9.48
CA PRO A 36 -9.20 -2.70 -10.06
C PRO A 36 -10.54 -2.03 -9.72
N ALA A 37 -11.63 -2.81 -9.65
CA ALA A 37 -12.96 -2.32 -9.30
C ALA A 37 -13.02 -1.80 -7.85
N LEU A 38 -12.44 -2.53 -6.90
CA LEU A 38 -12.40 -2.11 -5.50
C LEU A 38 -11.55 -0.84 -5.32
N LEU A 39 -10.40 -0.75 -5.99
CA LEU A 39 -9.57 0.46 -5.95
C LEU A 39 -10.31 1.68 -6.52
N GLN A 40 -11.07 1.52 -7.61
CA GLN A 40 -11.86 2.62 -8.17
C GLN A 40 -12.98 3.09 -7.24
N ILE A 41 -13.65 2.17 -6.54
CA ILE A 41 -14.65 2.52 -5.53
C ILE A 41 -13.99 3.31 -4.40
N LEU A 42 -12.87 2.81 -3.85
CA LEU A 42 -12.14 3.50 -2.79
C LEU A 42 -11.77 4.94 -3.19
N ILE A 43 -11.19 5.12 -4.39
CA ILE A 43 -10.84 6.45 -4.92
C ILE A 43 -12.06 7.37 -5.02
N ARG A 44 -13.20 6.84 -5.46
CA ARG A 44 -14.46 7.60 -5.56
C ARG A 44 -14.93 8.07 -4.19
N GLU A 45 -14.94 7.19 -3.19
CA GLU A 45 -15.36 7.52 -1.82
C GLU A 45 -14.44 8.59 -1.21
N MET A 46 -13.12 8.43 -1.35
CA MET A 46 -12.14 9.42 -0.87
C MET A 46 -12.26 10.78 -1.55
N LYS A 47 -12.72 10.81 -2.81
CA LYS A 47 -12.92 12.05 -3.56
C LYS A 47 -14.23 12.77 -3.20
N GLY A 48 -15.15 12.15 -2.45
CA GLY A 48 -16.53 12.63 -2.39
C GLY A 48 -17.36 12.21 -1.18
N GLY A 49 -16.76 11.90 -0.04
CA GLY A 49 -17.46 11.72 1.23
C GLY A 49 -17.90 13.04 1.89
N MET A 50 -18.69 13.86 1.19
CA MET A 50 -19.62 14.82 1.78
C MET A 50 -20.60 15.24 0.68
N GLN A 51 -21.75 14.57 0.63
CA GLN A 51 -22.97 15.19 0.12
C GLN A 51 -23.53 16.06 1.23
#